data_AF-A0A1F3WUP0-F1
#
_entry.id   AF-A0A1F3WUP0-F1
#
_cell.length_a   1.000
_cell.length_b   1.000
_cell.length_c   1.000
_cell.angle_alpha   90.00
_cell.angle_beta   90.00
_cell.angle_gamma   90.00
#
_symmetry.space_group_name_H-M   'P 1'
#
loop_
_entity.id
_entity.type
_entity.pdbx_description
1 polymer ?
#
loop_
_entity_poly.entity_id
_entity_poly.type
_entity_poly.pdbx_seq_one_letter_code
_entity_poly.pdbx_strand_id
1 'polypeptide(L)'
;MPGQIKESDWKLLSKLRTDALKRFCQRILSAIDSINADHAMSAHQRYLEIYQVIERRDKEVAQIFNNHRRSTAFFELAAIQSHGLLTPEEFLRFSQETRNAIGQVEQQ
;
A
#
# COMPACT_ATOMS: atom_id res chain seq x y z
N MET A 1 -22.30 -9.09 0.30
CA MET A 1 -20.93 -9.64 0.35
C MET A 1 -20.15 -8.94 -0.74
N PRO A 2 -18.98 -8.32 -0.49
CA PRO A 2 -18.18 -7.79 -1.60
C PRO A 2 -17.90 -8.96 -2.54
N GLY A 3 -18.32 -8.81 -3.81
CA GLY A 3 -18.19 -9.85 -4.81
C GLY A 3 -16.73 -10.23 -4.99
N GLN A 4 -16.48 -11.53 -5.11
CA GLN A 4 -15.15 -12.06 -5.39
C GLN A 4 -14.58 -11.34 -6.62
N ILE A 5 -13.38 -10.75 -6.49
CA ILE A 5 -12.74 -10.03 -7.61
C ILE A 5 -12.69 -10.95 -8.85
N LYS A 6 -13.07 -10.40 -10.01
CA LYS A 6 -12.99 -11.10 -11.30
C LYS A 6 -11.60 -11.63 -11.55
N GLU A 7 -11.49 -12.75 -12.28
CA GLU A 7 -10.18 -13.36 -12.51
C GLU A 7 -9.18 -12.44 -13.22
N SER A 8 -9.66 -11.63 -14.17
CA SER A 8 -8.84 -10.64 -14.87
C SER A 8 -8.27 -9.59 -13.91
N ASP A 9 -9.11 -9.10 -13.00
CA ASP A 9 -8.75 -8.08 -12.02
C ASP A 9 -7.84 -8.66 -10.94
N TRP A 10 -8.03 -9.92 -10.54
CA TRP A 10 -7.11 -10.64 -9.66
C TRP A 10 -5.72 -10.77 -10.29
N LYS A 11 -5.64 -11.19 -11.56
CA LYS A 11 -4.35 -11.28 -12.29
C LYS A 11 -3.69 -9.91 -12.44
N LEU A 12 -4.47 -8.85 -12.63
CA LEU A 12 -3.97 -7.48 -12.67
C LEU A 12 -3.42 -7.06 -11.30
N LEU A 13 -4.17 -7.29 -10.22
CA LEU A 13 -3.75 -7.02 -8.85
C LEU A 13 -2.43 -7.74 -8.52
N SER A 14 -2.32 -9.04 -8.81
CA SER A 14 -1.08 -9.79 -8.55
C SER A 14 0.14 -9.20 -9.26
N LYS A 15 -0.04 -8.61 -10.46
CA LYS A 15 1.05 -7.93 -11.18
C LYS A 15 1.39 -6.59 -10.51
N LEU A 16 0.39 -5.76 -10.28
CA LEU A 16 0.57 -4.41 -9.72
C LEU A 16 1.01 -4.42 -8.26
N ARG A 17 0.70 -5.48 -7.51
CA ARG A 17 1.08 -5.66 -6.11
C ARG A 17 2.58 -5.50 -5.89
N THR A 18 3.41 -6.07 -6.77
CA THR A 18 4.87 -6.00 -6.65
C THR A 18 5.34 -4.56 -6.83
N ASP A 19 4.78 -3.82 -7.79
CA ASP A 19 5.10 -2.42 -8.03
C ASP A 19 4.60 -1.52 -6.88
N ALA A 20 3.40 -1.79 -6.36
CA ALA A 20 2.85 -1.12 -5.19
C ALA A 20 3.73 -1.30 -3.95
N LEU A 21 4.17 -2.53 -3.66
CA LEU A 21 5.09 -2.82 -2.56
C LEU A 21 6.42 -2.08 -2.76
N LYS A 22 6.97 -2.09 -3.97
CA LYS A 22 8.21 -1.37 -4.29
C LYS A 22 8.06 0.13 -4.01
N ARG A 23 6.98 0.76 -4.48
CA ARG A 23 6.70 2.18 -4.22
C ARG A 23 6.55 2.47 -2.73
N PHE A 24 5.86 1.60 -2.00
CA PHE A 24 5.69 1.74 -0.55
C PHE A 24 7.05 1.69 0.17
N CYS A 25 7.88 0.68 -0.13
CA CYS A 25 9.23 0.58 0.43
C CYS A 25 10.10 1.79 0.08
N GLN A 26 10.02 2.30 -1.15
CA GLN A 26 10.75 3.51 -1.55
C GLN A 26 10.31 4.73 -0.73
N ARG A 27 9.01 4.92 -0.46
CA ARG A 27 8.51 6.01 0.40
C ARG A 27 9.05 5.90 1.83
N ILE A 28 9.13 4.69 2.38
CA ILE A 28 9.72 4.46 3.72
C ILE A 28 11.20 4.86 3.72
N LEU A 29 11.97 4.38 2.73
CA LEU A 29 13.39 4.69 2.64
C LEU A 29 13.63 6.20 2.49
N SER A 30 12.87 6.90 1.65
CA SER A 30 12.98 8.36 1.54
C SER A 30 12.64 9.10 2.84
N ALA A 31 11.68 8.60 3.62
CA ALA A 31 11.37 9.17 4.94
C ALA A 31 12.54 8.96 5.93
N ILE A 32 13.15 7.77 5.92
CA ILE A 32 14.34 7.46 6.72
C ILE A 32 15.52 8.36 6.32
N ASP A 33 15.77 8.53 5.02
CA ASP A 33 16.83 9.41 4.51
C ASP A 33 16.62 10.86 4.98
N SER A 34 15.37 11.34 4.98
CA SER A 34 15.04 12.68 5.46
C SER A 34 15.33 12.86 6.95
N ILE A 35 14.96 11.88 7.79
CA ILE A 35 15.28 11.90 9.22
C ILE A 35 16.79 11.82 9.43
N ASN A 36 17.47 10.98 8.66
CA ASN A 36 18.91 10.80 8.80
C ASN A 36 19.69 12.06 8.40
N ALA A 37 19.19 12.83 7.42
CA ALA A 37 19.78 14.09 6.97
C ALA A 37 19.50 15.28 7.92
N ASP A 38 18.62 15.12 8.91
CA ASP A 38 18.34 16.19 9.88
C ASP A 38 19.48 16.33 10.90
N HIS A 39 20.39 17.26 10.61
CA HIS A 39 21.54 17.57 11.46
C HIS A 39 21.19 18.38 12.72
N ALA A 40 19.95 18.88 12.86
CA ALA A 40 19.51 19.50 14.10
C ALA A 40 19.24 18.44 15.20
N MET A 41 18.98 17.19 14.79
CA MET A 41 18.79 16.06 15.70
C MET A 41 20.11 15.39 16.06
N SER A 42 20.25 15.00 17.34
CA SER A 42 21.35 14.12 17.75
C SER A 42 21.26 12.76 17.05
N ALA A 43 22.38 12.03 17.00
CA ALA A 43 22.41 10.68 16.44
C ALA A 43 21.40 9.73 17.12
N HIS A 44 21.26 9.82 18.44
CA HIS A 44 20.32 8.99 19.20
C HIS A 44 18.86 9.33 18.88
N GLN A 45 18.53 10.63 18.74
CA GLN A 45 17.17 11.03 18.34
C GLN A 45 16.83 10.53 16.92
N ARG A 46 17.75 10.67 15.96
CA ARG A 46 17.55 10.14 14.60
C ARG A 46 17.32 8.63 14.61
N TYR A 47 18.11 7.90 15.40
CA TYR A 47 17.93 6.45 15.57
C TYR A 47 16.52 6.09 16.08
N LEU A 48 16.04 6.76 17.13
CA LEU A 48 14.71 6.49 17.71
C LEU A 48 13.58 6.82 16.73
N GLU A 49 13.65 7.95 16.02
CA GLU A 49 12.64 8.33 15.02
C GLU A 49 12.60 7.32 13.85
N ILE A 50 13.77 6.92 13.34
CA ILE A 50 13.87 5.88 12.30
C ILE A 50 13.24 4.57 12.77
N TYR A 51 13.54 4.14 14.00
CA TYR A 51 12.95 2.92 14.57
C TYR A 51 11.43 2.99 14.63
N GLN A 52 10.86 4.10 15.09
CA GLN A 52 9.40 4.29 15.15
C GLN A 52 8.76 4.27 13.75
N VAL A 53 9.42 4.86 12.76
CA VAL A 53 8.94 4.82 11.36
C VAL A 53 8.93 3.38 10.87
N ILE A 54 10.01 2.62 11.05
CA ILE A 54 10.09 1.22 10.62
C ILE A 54 9.01 0.39 11.30
N GLU A 55 8.84 0.50 12.62
CA GLU A 55 7.85 -0.30 13.37
C GLU A 55 6.42 -0.05 12.88
N ARG A 56 6.05 1.22 12.64
CA ARG A 56 4.73 1.59 12.13
C ARG A 56 4.52 1.08 10.71
N ARG A 57 5.51 1.28 9.85
CA ARG A 57 5.41 0.95 8.42
C ARG A 57 5.45 -0.54 8.18
N ASP A 58 6.16 -1.32 8.99
CA ASP A 58 6.16 -2.79 8.92
C ASP A 58 4.76 -3.36 9.18
N LYS A 59 4.03 -2.80 10.17
CA LYS A 59 2.63 -3.16 10.42
C LYS A 59 1.74 -2.86 9.21
N GLU A 60 1.94 -1.72 8.55
CA GLU A 60 1.23 -1.38 7.31
C GLU A 60 1.59 -2.34 6.16
N VAL A 61 2.88 -2.69 5.98
CA VAL A 61 3.29 -3.70 4.97
C VAL A 61 2.58 -5.01 5.24
N ALA A 62 2.58 -5.47 6.49
CA ALA A 62 1.95 -6.71 6.86
C ALA A 62 0.44 -6.70 6.59
N GLN A 63 -0.25 -5.63 6.96
CA GLN A 63 -1.67 -5.47 6.75
C GLN A 63 -2.05 -5.46 5.27
N ILE A 64 -1.28 -4.74 4.44
CA ILE A 64 -1.60 -4.56 3.02
C ILE A 64 -1.21 -5.79 2.20
N PHE A 65 -0.01 -6.35 2.45
CA PHE A 65 0.61 -7.28 1.51
C PHE A 65 0.72 -8.73 2.00
N ASN A 66 0.68 -9.03 3.29
CA ASN A 66 0.99 -10.41 3.75
C ASN A 66 -0.14 -11.42 3.47
N ASN A 67 -1.33 -10.97 3.07
CA ASN A 67 -2.47 -11.84 2.85
C ASN A 67 -2.92 -11.87 1.38
N HIS A 68 -1.99 -12.21 0.47
CA HIS A 68 -2.26 -12.28 -0.97
C HIS A 68 -3.01 -13.58 -1.33
N ARG A 69 -4.35 -13.54 -1.30
CA ARG A 69 -5.22 -14.67 -1.66
C ARG A 69 -6.47 -14.16 -2.38
N ARG A 70 -7.08 -15.00 -3.20
CA ARG A 70 -8.25 -14.60 -4.00
C ARG A 70 -9.46 -14.18 -3.15
N SER A 71 -9.63 -14.76 -1.97
CA SER A 71 -10.70 -14.40 -1.02
C SER A 71 -10.47 -13.05 -0.34
N THR A 72 -9.23 -12.56 -0.29
CA THR A 72 -8.83 -11.31 0.36
C THR A 72 -8.46 -10.22 -0.63
N ALA A 73 -8.42 -10.55 -1.94
CA ALA A 73 -8.06 -9.66 -3.03
C ALA A 73 -8.81 -8.32 -3.02
N PHE A 74 -10.09 -8.32 -2.65
CA PHE A 74 -10.88 -7.10 -2.52
C PHE A 74 -10.31 -6.16 -1.45
N PHE A 75 -10.04 -6.69 -0.26
CA PHE A 75 -9.47 -5.91 0.84
C PHE A 75 -8.03 -5.48 0.56
N GLU A 76 -7.23 -6.34 -0.07
CA GLU A 76 -5.87 -6.01 -0.51
C GLU A 76 -5.91 -4.85 -1.52
N LEU A 77 -6.76 -4.92 -2.54
CA LEU A 77 -6.91 -3.83 -3.51
C LEU A 77 -7.39 -2.53 -2.85
N ALA A 78 -8.36 -2.60 -1.95
CA ALA A 78 -8.86 -1.43 -1.22
C ALA A 78 -7.76 -0.79 -0.38
N ALA A 79 -6.96 -1.59 0.32
CA ALA A 79 -5.84 -1.10 1.12
C ALA A 79 -4.72 -0.50 0.25
N ILE A 80 -4.37 -1.14 -0.87
CA ILE A 80 -3.39 -0.58 -1.80
C ILE A 80 -3.88 0.78 -2.36
N GLN A 81 -5.17 0.88 -2.69
CA GLN A 81 -5.76 2.11 -3.22
C GLN A 81 -5.81 3.23 -2.17
N SER A 82 -6.27 2.95 -0.95
CA SER A 82 -6.36 3.96 0.12
C SER A 82 -5.00 4.49 0.57
N HIS A 83 -3.94 3.68 0.45
CA HIS A 83 -2.56 4.12 0.66
C HIS A 83 -1.94 4.83 -0.56
N GLY A 84 -2.72 5.05 -1.62
CA GLY A 84 -2.30 5.74 -2.84
C GLY A 84 -1.13 5.05 -3.55
N LEU A 85 -1.12 3.72 -3.56
CA LEU A 85 -0.02 2.92 -4.12
C LEU A 85 -0.22 2.49 -5.57
N LEU A 86 -1.42 2.72 -6.11
CA LEU A 86 -1.72 2.63 -7.54
C LEU A 86 -1.71 4.03 -8.16
N THR A 87 -1.24 4.12 -9.40
CA THR A 87 -1.48 5.32 -10.18
C THR A 87 -2.94 5.36 -10.66
N PRO A 88 -3.48 6.54 -10.99
CA PRO A 88 -4.82 6.64 -11.58
C PRO A 88 -4.99 5.73 -12.81
N GLU A 89 -3.99 5.68 -13.69
CA GLU A 89 -4.02 4.86 -14.90
C GLU A 89 -4.05 3.36 -14.59
N GLU A 90 -3.29 2.94 -13.58
CA GLU A 90 -3.30 1.56 -13.10
C GLU A 90 -4.65 1.17 -12.50
N PHE A 91 -5.24 2.08 -11.70
CA PHE A 91 -6.57 1.87 -11.13
C PHE A 91 -7.65 1.82 -12.22
N LEU A 92 -7.51 2.63 -13.27
CA LEU A 92 -8.46 2.66 -14.39
C LEU A 92 -8.48 1.35 -15.21
N ARG A 93 -7.45 0.50 -15.10
CA ARG A 93 -7.38 -0.81 -15.81
C ARG A 93 -8.24 -1.89 -15.16
N PHE A 94 -8.67 -1.70 -13.91
CA PHE A 94 -9.61 -2.62 -13.26
C PHE A 94 -11.01 -2.46 -13.86
N SER A 95 -11.80 -3.53 -13.80
CA SER A 95 -13.18 -3.48 -14.27
C SER A 95 -14.00 -2.41 -13.53
N GLN A 96 -15.01 -1.85 -14.21
CA GLN A 96 -15.89 -0.83 -13.62
C GLN A 96 -16.54 -1.31 -12.32
N GLU A 97 -16.92 -2.59 -12.25
CA GLU A 97 -17.51 -3.20 -11.05
C GLU A 97 -16.54 -3.14 -9.86
N THR A 98 -15.28 -3.54 -10.06
CA THR A 98 -14.25 -3.47 -9.04
C THR A 98 -13.98 -2.03 -8.61
N ARG A 99 -13.84 -1.09 -9.57
CA ARG A 99 -13.62 0.33 -9.24
C ARG A 99 -14.78 0.92 -8.43
N ASN A 100 -16.02 0.62 -8.81
CA ASN A 100 -17.21 1.08 -8.08
C ASN A 100 -17.26 0.50 -6.67
N ALA A 101 -16.97 -0.78 -6.51
CA ALA A 101 -16.98 -1.44 -5.22
C ALA A 101 -15.91 -0.87 -4.27
N ILE A 102 -14.72 -0.50 -4.79
CA ILE A 102 -13.67 0.15 -4.01
C ILE A 102 -14.02 1.60 -3.68
N GLY A 103 -14.54 2.37 -4.65
CA GLY A 103 -14.92 3.78 -4.43
C GLY A 103 -16.07 3.97 -3.43
N GLN A 104 -16.89 2.93 -3.20
CA GLN A 104 -17.92 2.94 -2.13
C GLN A 104 -17.31 2.76 -0.72
N VAL A 105 -16.15 2.12 -0.60
CA VAL A 105 -15.45 1.91 0.67
C VAL A 105 -14.70 3.19 1.10
N GLU A 106 -14.27 4.02 0.15
CA GLU A 106 -13.60 5.30 0.45
C GLU A 106 -14.57 6.41 0.90
N GLN A 107 -15.89 6.23 0.74
CA GLN A 107 -16.92 7.21 1.11
C GLN A 107 -17.65 6.90 2.44
N GLN A 108 -17.21 5.87 3.18
CA GLN A 108 -17.73 5.49 4.50
C GLN A 108 -16.71 5.77 5.59
#